data_AF-A0A2N2CRH6-F1
#
_entry.id   AF-A0A2N2CRH6-F1
#
_cell.length_a   1.000
_cell.length_b   1.000
_cell.length_c   1.000
_cell.angle_alpha   90.00
_cell.angle_beta   90.00
_cell.angle_gamma   90.00
#
_symmetry.space_group_name_H-M   'P 1'
#
loop_
_entity.id
_entity.type
_entity.pdbx_description
1 polymer ?
#
loop_
_entity_poly.entity_id
_entity_poly.type
_entity_poly.pdbx_seq_one_letter_code
_entity_poly.pdbx_strand_id
1 'polypeptide(L)'
;MKKVLCLVLALSMSLVLVACGPKESAESVVKNAIESVKNMNVESMQSYWGDDQFKDVNSEESSAESDAESLAMMGLIVKNLDYEIMDANEEKDTATVKVQITNLDMSKLMSEFVSQALSEVLSYAFLSEDQQPSEEELNKKYMDMMTTLLDREDNPKVTNTVDITLTLVDNQWVITPNEDAVDAMLGGISSFSDAMNEASNGATGAEATSEKDKITEIRNWAVSDIWSAGFCDFSWYFSYGTNSVGDTMDPEFALQQLEKSMKQKPEYDTYMSSLPAEYSDISELWAKVSEQIDILYADVKSRELTVSGQVLDTGLYTQYFQAFDSAYNELP
;
A
#
# COMPACT_ATOMS: atom_id res chain seq x y z
N MET A 1 34.45 42.08 45.70
CA MET A 1 33.78 42.06 44.37
C MET A 1 34.67 41.51 43.25
N LYS A 2 35.95 41.92 43.10
CA LYS A 2 36.85 41.39 42.04
C LYS A 2 37.10 39.87 42.11
N LYS A 3 37.20 39.28 43.30
CA LYS A 3 37.44 37.83 43.47
C LYS A 3 36.21 36.95 43.21
N VAL A 4 35.00 37.49 43.37
CA VAL A 4 33.74 36.77 43.08
C VAL A 4 33.42 36.86 41.58
N LEU A 5 33.72 38.00 40.95
CA LEU A 5 33.54 38.21 39.52
C LEU A 5 34.45 37.29 38.68
N CYS A 6 35.72 37.10 39.08
CA CYS A 6 36.64 36.15 38.42
C CYS A 6 36.22 34.69 38.57
N LEU A 7 35.53 34.32 39.66
CA LEU A 7 35.11 32.94 39.91
C LEU A 7 33.83 32.60 39.12
N VAL A 8 32.93 33.57 38.93
CA VAL A 8 31.75 33.43 38.07
C VAL A 8 32.12 33.38 36.59
N LEU A 9 33.12 34.17 36.15
CA LEU A 9 33.65 34.12 34.78
C LEU A 9 34.43 32.84 34.47
N ALA A 10 35.13 32.26 35.45
CA ALA A 10 35.81 30.98 35.27
C ALA A 10 34.82 29.80 35.23
N LEU A 11 33.74 29.86 36.02
CA LEU A 11 32.69 28.83 36.03
C LEU A 11 31.80 28.89 34.77
N SER A 12 31.58 30.08 34.19
CA SER A 12 30.83 30.24 32.93
C SER A 12 31.61 29.78 31.70
N MET A 13 32.94 29.68 31.78
CA MET A 13 33.79 29.22 30.68
C MET A 13 33.95 27.69 30.64
N SER A 14 33.63 26.99 31.73
CA SER A 14 33.62 25.52 31.81
C SER A 14 32.32 24.86 31.38
N LEU A 15 31.27 25.63 31.07
CA LEU A 15 29.95 25.12 30.66
C LEU A 15 29.71 25.12 29.14
N VAL A 16 30.72 25.44 28.33
CA VAL A 16 30.60 25.45 26.84
C VAL A 16 31.32 24.27 26.18
N LEU A 17 31.70 23.24 26.94
CA LEU A 17 32.42 22.05 26.44
C LEU A 17 31.66 20.72 26.64
N VAL A 18 30.36 20.77 26.91
CA VAL A 18 29.52 19.57 27.00
C VAL A 18 28.46 19.63 25.89
N ALA A 19 28.89 19.49 24.64
CA ALA A 19 27.99 19.30 23.49
C ALA A 19 28.58 18.35 22.42
N CYS A 20 29.59 17.57 22.76
CA CYS A 20 30.02 16.42 21.96
C CYS A 20 30.19 15.25 22.91
N GLY A 21 29.09 14.56 23.19
CA GLY A 21 29.19 13.16 23.57
C GLY A 21 29.93 12.41 22.46
N PRO A 22 30.61 11.29 22.76
CA PRO A 22 31.22 10.48 21.71
C PRO A 22 30.15 10.10 20.68
N LYS A 23 30.42 10.40 19.40
CA LYS A 23 29.61 9.95 18.26
C LYS A 23 29.51 8.44 18.36
N GLU A 24 28.30 7.91 18.44
CA GLU A 24 28.06 6.47 18.37
C GLU A 24 28.59 5.92 17.05
N SER A 25 29.17 4.71 17.03
CA SER A 25 29.61 4.10 15.77
C SER A 25 28.41 3.70 14.92
N ALA A 26 28.57 3.68 13.60
CA ALA A 26 27.54 3.20 12.68
C ALA A 26 27.11 1.76 13.02
N GLU A 27 28.08 0.91 13.39
CA GLU A 27 27.83 -0.46 13.88
C GLU A 27 26.91 -0.47 15.10
N SER A 28 27.14 0.40 16.09
CA SER A 28 26.32 0.45 17.31
C SER A 28 24.92 0.97 17.03
N VAL A 29 24.77 1.97 16.15
CA VAL A 29 23.46 2.47 15.72
C VAL A 29 22.66 1.38 15.04
N VAL A 30 23.26 0.66 14.08
CA VAL A 30 22.59 -0.45 13.37
C VAL A 30 22.23 -1.58 14.33
N LYS A 31 23.13 -1.94 15.25
CA LYS A 31 22.86 -2.93 16.28
C LYS A 31 21.63 -2.54 17.11
N ASN A 32 21.60 -1.32 17.63
CA ASN A 32 20.50 -0.84 18.46
C ASN A 32 19.18 -0.73 17.67
N ALA A 33 19.26 -0.36 16.39
CA ALA A 33 18.12 -0.34 15.48
C ALA A 33 17.52 -1.74 15.28
N ILE A 34 18.33 -2.77 15.02
CA ILE A 34 17.85 -4.16 14.87
C ILE A 34 17.32 -4.69 16.22
N GLU A 35 17.99 -4.39 17.32
CA GLU A 35 17.52 -4.77 18.66
C GLU A 35 16.18 -4.11 19.00
N SER A 36 15.91 -2.90 18.52
CA SER A 36 14.60 -2.25 18.73
C SER A 36 13.46 -3.05 18.07
N VAL A 37 13.72 -3.62 16.89
CA VAL A 37 12.77 -4.49 16.17
C VAL A 37 12.60 -5.81 16.90
N LYS A 38 13.71 -6.47 17.26
CA LYS A 38 13.72 -7.75 17.99
C LYS A 38 12.96 -7.68 19.33
N ASN A 39 13.05 -6.55 20.02
CA ASN A 39 12.40 -6.32 21.30
C ASN A 39 11.01 -5.64 21.20
N MET A 40 10.50 -5.41 19.98
CA MET A 40 9.25 -4.69 19.71
C MET A 40 9.14 -3.32 20.42
N ASN A 41 10.24 -2.57 20.46
CA ASN A 41 10.24 -1.22 21.03
C ASN A 41 9.81 -0.20 19.97
N VAL A 42 8.51 0.05 19.85
CA VAL A 42 7.89 0.89 18.81
C VAL A 42 8.52 2.28 18.73
N GLU A 43 8.68 2.98 19.87
CA GLU A 43 9.30 4.31 19.91
C GLU A 43 10.74 4.29 19.37
N SER A 44 11.52 3.28 19.74
CA SER A 44 12.90 3.14 19.25
C SER A 44 12.97 2.72 17.78
N MET A 45 12.04 1.87 17.32
CA MET A 45 11.94 1.48 15.92
C MET A 45 11.70 2.71 15.05
N GLN A 46 10.71 3.54 15.42
CA GLN A 46 10.41 4.80 14.72
C GLN A 46 11.62 5.75 14.72
N SER A 47 12.32 5.88 15.85
CA SER A 47 13.50 6.74 15.93
C SER A 47 14.66 6.32 15.04
N TYR A 48 14.85 5.02 14.80
CA TYR A 48 15.97 4.51 13.99
C TYR A 48 15.60 4.35 12.51
N TRP A 49 14.40 3.86 12.22
CA TRP A 49 13.97 3.47 10.87
C TRP A 49 13.00 4.47 10.23
N GLY A 50 12.47 5.43 11.00
CA GLY A 50 11.46 6.38 10.53
C GLY A 50 10.04 5.81 10.56
N ASP A 51 9.06 6.72 10.55
CA ASP A 51 7.63 6.38 10.69
C ASP A 51 7.08 5.59 9.50
N ASP A 52 7.68 5.77 8.32
CA ASP A 52 7.16 5.26 7.06
C ASP A 52 7.42 3.77 6.82
N GLN A 53 8.48 3.22 7.42
CA GLN A 53 8.94 1.85 7.13
C GLN A 53 8.17 0.76 7.90
N PHE A 54 7.33 1.15 8.87
CA PHE A 54 6.51 0.25 9.68
C PHE A 54 5.04 0.74 9.78
N LYS A 55 4.55 1.48 8.77
CA LYS A 55 3.22 2.12 8.80
C LYS A 55 2.05 1.19 9.12
N ASP A 56 2.12 -0.06 8.69
CA ASP A 56 1.08 -1.06 8.96
C ASP A 56 1.02 -1.50 10.44
N VAL A 57 1.99 -1.10 11.27
CA VAL A 57 2.03 -1.38 12.71
C VAL A 57 1.27 -0.31 13.53
N ASN A 58 0.93 0.84 12.92
CA ASN A 58 0.33 1.98 13.63
C ASN A 58 -0.65 2.75 12.73
N SER A 59 -1.65 2.06 12.18
CA SER A 59 -2.78 2.71 11.55
C SER A 59 -3.63 3.44 12.60
N GLU A 60 -3.73 4.77 12.53
CA GLU A 60 -4.59 5.56 13.43
C GLU A 60 -6.11 5.25 13.31
N GLU A 61 -6.48 4.35 12.39
CA GLU A 61 -7.86 3.87 12.17
C GLU A 61 -8.19 2.54 12.88
N SER A 62 -7.23 1.87 13.52
CA SER A 62 -7.48 0.58 14.19
C SER A 62 -7.93 0.74 15.65
N SER A 63 -8.74 -0.21 16.13
CA SER A 63 -9.16 -0.29 17.53
C SER A 63 -8.01 -0.79 18.42
N ALA A 64 -8.03 -0.44 19.71
CA ALA A 64 -7.00 -0.89 20.66
C ALA A 64 -6.87 -2.43 20.79
N GLU A 65 -7.93 -3.19 20.49
CA GLU A 65 -7.89 -4.67 20.44
C GLU A 65 -7.18 -5.17 19.17
N SER A 66 -7.45 -4.57 18.00
CA SER A 66 -6.74 -4.89 16.76
C SER A 66 -5.26 -4.51 16.79
N ASP A 67 -4.87 -3.48 17.54
CA ASP A 67 -3.47 -3.09 17.74
C ASP A 67 -2.71 -4.15 18.56
N ALA A 68 -3.36 -4.71 19.59
CA ALA A 68 -2.75 -5.72 20.45
C ALA A 68 -2.53 -7.05 19.71
N GLU A 69 -3.48 -7.47 18.87
CA GLU A 69 -3.36 -8.67 18.04
C GLU A 69 -2.28 -8.53 16.96
N SER A 70 -2.21 -7.37 16.31
CA SER A 70 -1.17 -7.06 15.31
C SER A 70 0.23 -7.06 15.94
N LEU A 71 0.38 -6.45 17.11
CA LEU A 71 1.64 -6.47 17.87
C LEU A 71 2.00 -7.90 18.33
N ALA A 72 1.04 -8.71 18.75
CA ALA A 72 1.29 -10.09 19.15
C ALA A 72 1.81 -10.93 17.96
N MET A 73 1.22 -10.75 16.78
CA MET A 73 1.64 -11.44 15.55
C MET A 73 3.02 -10.98 15.09
N MET A 74 3.30 -9.67 15.13
CA MET A 74 4.64 -9.14 14.89
C MET A 74 5.66 -9.75 15.84
N GLY A 75 5.29 -9.93 17.11
CA GLY A 75 6.11 -10.61 18.13
C GLY A 75 6.46 -12.04 17.76
N LEU A 76 5.53 -12.79 17.17
CA LEU A 76 5.78 -14.15 16.70
C LEU A 76 6.74 -14.20 15.51
N ILE A 77 6.75 -13.17 14.68
CA ILE A 77 7.68 -13.02 13.55
C ILE A 77 9.07 -12.66 14.08
N VAL A 78 9.20 -11.62 14.89
CA VAL A 78 10.52 -11.07 15.28
C VAL A 78 11.20 -11.86 16.40
N LYS A 79 10.49 -12.72 17.16
CA LYS A 79 11.13 -13.57 18.19
C LYS A 79 12.21 -14.50 17.62
N ASN A 80 12.11 -14.83 16.33
CA ASN A 80 13.04 -15.69 15.61
C ASN A 80 14.16 -14.91 14.90
N LEU A 81 14.12 -13.58 14.96
CA LEU A 81 15.09 -12.68 14.35
C LEU A 81 16.45 -12.86 15.02
N ASP A 82 17.44 -13.24 14.22
CA ASP A 82 18.84 -13.30 14.59
C ASP A 82 19.68 -12.54 13.57
N TYR A 83 20.83 -12.02 13.99
CA TYR A 83 21.69 -11.24 13.11
C TYR A 83 23.16 -11.32 13.50
N GLU A 84 24.02 -11.17 12.49
CA GLU A 84 25.46 -11.03 12.64
C GLU A 84 25.93 -9.81 11.84
N ILE A 85 26.58 -8.86 12.50
CA ILE A 85 27.23 -7.74 11.80
C ILE A 85 28.58 -8.25 11.28
N MET A 86 28.71 -8.28 9.95
CA MET A 86 29.85 -8.84 9.25
C MET A 86 30.98 -7.83 9.08
N ASP A 87 30.61 -6.59 8.77
CA ASP A 87 31.54 -5.50 8.48
C ASP A 87 30.87 -4.15 8.71
N ALA A 88 31.68 -3.14 9.03
CA ALA A 88 31.24 -1.76 9.17
C ALA A 88 32.30 -0.83 8.59
N ASN A 89 31.93 -0.10 7.53
CA ASN A 89 32.78 0.90 6.90
C ASN A 89 32.22 2.29 7.17
N GLU A 90 32.94 3.10 7.96
CA GLU A 90 32.61 4.50 8.22
C GLU A 90 33.49 5.41 7.36
N GLU A 91 32.85 6.21 6.51
CA GLU A 91 33.47 7.30 5.79
C GLU A 91 33.16 8.64 6.48
N LYS A 92 33.46 9.76 5.82
CA LYS A 92 33.36 11.09 6.43
C LYS A 92 31.92 11.46 6.78
N ASP A 93 30.99 11.21 5.86
CA ASP A 93 29.59 11.60 5.91
C ASP A 93 28.61 10.45 5.64
N THR A 94 29.13 9.28 5.27
CA THR A 94 28.36 8.06 5.01
C THR A 94 28.95 6.88 5.77
N ALA A 95 28.13 5.88 6.05
CA ALA A 95 28.59 4.59 6.52
C ALA A 95 27.78 3.46 5.89
N THR A 96 28.39 2.28 5.81
CA THR A 96 27.71 1.05 5.39
C THR A 96 28.05 -0.06 6.36
N VAL A 97 27.01 -0.67 6.92
CA VAL A 97 27.12 -1.81 7.84
C VAL A 97 26.53 -3.02 7.13
N LYS A 98 27.36 -4.03 6.86
CA LYS A 98 26.94 -5.28 6.23
C LYS A 98 26.45 -6.22 7.31
N VAL A 99 25.18 -6.62 7.23
CA VAL A 99 24.53 -7.46 8.23
C VAL A 99 23.98 -8.71 7.57
N GLN A 100 24.25 -9.86 8.18
CA GLN A 100 23.56 -11.10 7.90
C GLN A 100 22.37 -11.22 8.84
N ILE A 101 21.15 -11.28 8.28
CA ILE A 101 19.90 -11.36 9.03
C ILE A 101 19.26 -12.71 8.76
N THR A 102 18.87 -13.42 9.82
CA THR A 102 18.15 -14.69 9.76
C THR A 102 16.81 -14.55 10.46
N ASN A 103 15.72 -14.91 9.79
CA ASN A 103 14.40 -15.02 10.41
C ASN A 103 13.59 -16.17 9.79
N LEU A 104 12.33 -16.34 10.20
CA LEU A 104 11.36 -17.23 9.57
C LEU A 104 11.31 -16.99 8.06
N ASP A 105 11.20 -18.06 7.30
CA ASP A 105 10.98 -17.99 5.85
C ASP A 105 9.49 -17.73 5.61
N MET A 106 9.11 -16.45 5.58
CA MET A 106 7.71 -16.06 5.43
C MET A 106 7.15 -16.44 4.08
N SER A 107 7.97 -16.53 3.02
CA SER A 107 7.54 -17.03 1.72
C SER A 107 6.98 -18.46 1.82
N LYS A 108 7.69 -19.36 2.51
CA LYS A 108 7.21 -20.73 2.75
C LYS A 108 6.01 -20.78 3.69
N LEU A 109 6.03 -20.02 4.78
CA LEU A 109 4.94 -20.02 5.76
C LEU A 109 3.65 -19.44 5.17
N MET A 110 3.73 -18.38 4.36
CA MET A 110 2.57 -17.80 3.69
C MET A 110 2.04 -18.69 2.58
N SER A 111 2.92 -19.38 1.84
CA SER A 111 2.49 -20.40 0.89
C SER A 111 1.74 -21.55 1.58
N GLU A 112 2.22 -22.00 2.75
CA GLU A 112 1.56 -23.03 3.56
C GLU A 112 0.20 -22.53 4.08
N PHE A 113 0.14 -21.29 4.58
CA PHE A 113 -1.10 -20.65 5.03
C PHE A 113 -2.14 -20.57 3.90
N VAL A 114 -1.77 -20.03 2.73
CA VAL A 114 -2.67 -19.92 1.57
C VAL A 114 -3.18 -21.30 1.15
N SER A 115 -2.32 -22.32 1.13
CA SER A 115 -2.72 -23.68 0.80
C SER A 115 -3.74 -24.26 1.80
N GLN A 116 -3.56 -24.00 3.10
CA GLN A 116 -4.49 -24.46 4.14
C GLN A 116 -5.80 -23.69 4.10
N ALA A 117 -5.75 -22.36 3.94
CA ALA A 117 -6.92 -21.51 3.80
C ALA A 117 -7.77 -21.91 2.58
N LEU A 118 -7.15 -22.15 1.42
CA LEU A 118 -7.85 -22.63 0.23
C LEU A 118 -8.49 -23.99 0.44
N SER A 119 -7.78 -24.93 1.08
CA SER A 119 -8.33 -26.25 1.41
C SER A 119 -9.55 -26.15 2.32
N GLU A 120 -9.53 -25.19 3.24
CA GLU A 120 -10.62 -24.93 4.15
C GLU A 120 -11.84 -24.36 3.41
N VAL A 121 -11.66 -23.33 2.56
CA VAL A 121 -12.73 -22.75 1.72
C VAL A 121 -13.38 -23.82 0.85
N LEU A 122 -12.58 -24.66 0.19
CA LEU A 122 -13.08 -25.76 -0.64
C LEU A 122 -13.89 -26.80 0.15
N SER A 123 -13.60 -26.98 1.44
CA SER A 123 -14.38 -27.88 2.30
C SER A 123 -15.80 -27.39 2.54
N TYR A 124 -16.01 -26.06 2.49
CA TYR A 124 -17.31 -25.42 2.67
C TYR A 124 -18.07 -25.22 1.35
N ALA A 125 -17.39 -25.30 0.20
CA ALA A 125 -17.97 -25.04 -1.13
C ALA A 125 -19.16 -25.96 -1.50
N PHE A 126 -19.33 -27.09 -0.80
CA PHE A 126 -20.43 -28.04 -1.03
C PHE A 126 -21.47 -28.05 0.10
N LEU A 127 -21.34 -27.16 1.09
CA LEU A 127 -22.29 -27.02 2.19
C LEU A 127 -23.37 -25.99 1.86
N SER A 128 -24.58 -26.22 2.37
CA SER A 128 -25.65 -25.22 2.37
C SER A 128 -25.26 -24.02 3.24
N GLU A 129 -25.76 -22.82 2.94
CA GLU A 129 -25.45 -21.57 3.68
C GLU A 129 -25.67 -21.69 5.19
N ASP A 130 -26.68 -22.43 5.65
CA ASP A 130 -26.96 -22.65 7.08
C ASP A 130 -25.95 -23.55 7.80
N GLN A 131 -25.07 -24.21 7.03
CA GLN A 131 -24.00 -25.08 7.53
C GLN A 131 -22.60 -24.47 7.33
N GLN A 132 -22.50 -23.35 6.63
CA GLN A 132 -21.24 -22.63 6.47
C GLN A 132 -20.92 -21.87 7.77
N PRO A 133 -19.63 -21.77 8.13
CA PRO A 133 -19.22 -20.94 9.25
C PRO A 133 -19.54 -19.47 8.98
N SER A 134 -19.90 -18.75 10.03
CA SER A 134 -20.04 -17.29 9.98
C SER A 134 -18.70 -16.60 9.69
N GLU A 135 -18.75 -15.36 9.23
CA GLU A 135 -17.54 -14.54 8.99
C GLU A 135 -16.66 -14.42 10.26
N GLU A 136 -17.27 -14.29 11.44
CA GLU A 136 -16.56 -14.22 12.71
C GLU A 136 -15.82 -15.53 13.02
N GLU A 137 -16.45 -16.68 12.77
CA GLU A 137 -15.83 -18.00 12.95
C GLU A 137 -14.70 -18.24 11.95
N LEU A 138 -14.86 -17.80 10.70
CA LEU A 138 -13.82 -17.87 9.67
C LEU A 138 -12.62 -16.99 10.02
N ASN A 139 -12.84 -15.74 10.41
CA ASN A 139 -11.77 -14.81 10.79
C ASN A 139 -10.96 -15.37 11.95
N LYS A 140 -11.64 -15.87 13.00
CA LYS A 140 -10.98 -16.52 14.13
C LYS A 140 -10.16 -17.73 13.68
N LYS A 141 -10.70 -18.55 12.80
CA LYS A 141 -10.02 -19.75 12.29
C LYS A 141 -8.76 -19.40 11.50
N TYR A 142 -8.80 -18.37 10.64
CA TYR A 142 -7.62 -17.92 9.90
C TYR A 142 -6.55 -17.33 10.83
N MET A 143 -6.96 -16.57 11.84
CA MET A 143 -6.05 -16.05 12.87
C MET A 143 -5.39 -17.19 13.68
N ASP A 144 -6.15 -18.19 14.10
CA ASP A 144 -5.64 -19.37 14.80
C ASP A 144 -4.67 -20.17 13.92
N MET A 145 -5.00 -20.34 12.63
CA MET A 145 -4.15 -21.01 11.64
C MET A 145 -2.81 -20.27 11.49
N MET A 146 -2.85 -18.95 11.30
CA MET A 146 -1.66 -18.12 11.17
C MET A 146 -0.79 -18.18 12.43
N THR A 147 -1.40 -17.97 13.60
CA THR A 147 -0.71 -18.02 14.89
C THR A 147 -0.03 -19.37 15.12
N THR A 148 -0.75 -20.46 14.83
CA THR A 148 -0.21 -21.83 14.93
C THR A 148 0.96 -22.05 13.99
N LEU A 149 0.86 -21.56 12.75
CA LEU A 149 1.95 -21.66 11.78
C LEU A 149 3.18 -20.89 12.26
N LEU A 150 3.03 -19.66 12.75
CA LEU A 150 4.15 -18.83 13.22
C LEU A 150 4.80 -19.37 14.51
N ASP A 151 4.03 -20.03 15.38
CA ASP A 151 4.51 -20.53 16.67
C ASP A 151 5.18 -21.91 16.62
N ARG A 152 5.17 -22.58 15.46
CA ARG A 152 5.79 -23.91 15.27
C ARG A 152 7.31 -23.88 15.48
N GLU A 153 7.83 -24.81 16.29
CA GLU A 153 9.25 -24.85 16.70
C GLU A 153 10.24 -25.08 15.55
N ASP A 154 9.85 -25.84 14.52
CA ASP A 154 10.68 -26.28 13.40
C ASP A 154 10.40 -25.51 12.10
N ASN A 155 9.91 -24.28 12.21
CA ASN A 155 9.64 -23.46 11.04
C ASN A 155 10.88 -23.23 10.16
N PRO A 156 10.70 -23.19 8.82
CA PRO A 156 11.78 -22.86 7.91
C PRO A 156 12.30 -21.46 8.21
N LYS A 157 13.60 -21.28 8.04
CA LYS A 157 14.29 -19.99 8.19
C LYS A 157 15.00 -19.62 6.89
N VAL A 158 15.14 -18.33 6.67
CA VAL A 158 15.89 -17.74 5.55
C VAL A 158 16.95 -16.80 6.12
N THR A 159 18.12 -16.77 5.47
CA THR A 159 19.23 -15.89 5.83
C THR A 159 19.57 -14.99 4.65
N ASN A 160 19.47 -13.69 4.84
CA ASN A 160 19.76 -12.66 3.84
C ASN A 160 20.93 -11.79 4.30
N THR A 161 21.76 -11.34 3.36
CA THR A 161 22.83 -10.38 3.66
C THR A 161 22.45 -9.04 3.05
N VAL A 162 22.33 -8.02 3.89
CA VAL A 162 21.91 -6.67 3.52
C VAL A 162 22.98 -5.65 3.88
N ASP A 163 23.03 -4.56 3.12
CA ASP A 163 23.90 -3.42 3.40
C ASP A 163 23.03 -2.29 3.95
N ILE A 164 23.21 -1.97 5.24
CA ILE A 164 22.50 -0.90 5.93
C ILE A 164 23.34 0.37 5.80
N THR A 165 22.77 1.37 5.14
CA THR A 165 23.41 2.64 4.83
C THR A 165 23.00 3.72 5.82
N LEU A 166 23.97 4.53 6.23
CA LEU A 166 23.76 5.64 7.16
C LEU A 166 24.36 6.92 6.60
N THR A 167 23.75 8.05 6.94
CA THR A 167 24.26 9.39 6.65
C THR A 167 24.49 10.15 7.94
N LEU A 168 25.52 10.98 7.97
CA LEU A 168 25.84 11.79 9.14
C LEU A 168 25.03 13.09 9.10
N VAL A 169 24.08 13.24 10.03
CA VAL A 169 23.25 14.44 10.21
C VAL A 169 23.48 14.97 11.61
N ASP A 170 23.83 16.25 11.74
CA ASP A 170 24.08 16.90 13.03
C ASP A 170 25.04 16.13 13.97
N ASN A 171 26.08 15.52 13.37
CA ASN A 171 27.09 14.71 14.05
C ASN A 171 26.52 13.42 14.68
N GLN A 172 25.39 12.91 14.15
CA GLN A 172 24.77 11.63 14.49
C GLN A 172 24.55 10.80 13.23
N TRP A 173 24.73 9.50 13.32
CA TRP A 173 24.42 8.59 12.22
C TRP A 173 22.91 8.37 12.15
N VAL A 174 22.35 8.55 10.96
CA VAL A 174 20.93 8.32 10.67
C VAL A 174 20.85 7.25 9.59
N ILE A 175 20.11 6.17 9.86
CA ILE A 175 19.85 5.11 8.88
C ILE A 175 19.01 5.71 7.75
N THR A 176 19.45 5.51 6.52
CA THR A 176 18.62 5.85 5.35
C THR A 176 17.56 4.76 5.14
N PRO A 177 16.38 5.08 4.57
CA PRO A 177 15.36 4.08 4.26
C PRO A 177 15.97 2.86 3.56
N ASN A 178 15.62 1.67 4.04
CA ASN A 178 16.24 0.41 3.66
C ASN A 178 15.21 -0.73 3.72
N GLU A 179 14.41 -0.80 2.67
CA GLU A 179 13.34 -1.79 2.52
C GLU A 179 13.87 -3.23 2.57
N ASP A 180 15.04 -3.48 1.96
CA ASP A 180 15.70 -4.79 1.98
C ASP A 180 16.01 -5.27 3.42
N ALA A 181 16.51 -4.38 4.27
CA ALA A 181 16.80 -4.70 5.67
C ALA A 181 15.51 -4.95 6.46
N VAL A 182 14.47 -4.14 6.24
CA VAL A 182 13.16 -4.33 6.88
C VAL A 182 12.54 -5.66 6.44
N ASP A 183 12.50 -5.95 5.15
CA ASP A 183 11.97 -7.20 4.61
C ASP A 183 12.75 -8.41 5.12
N ALA A 184 14.09 -8.33 5.17
CA ALA A 184 14.92 -9.38 5.76
C ALA A 184 14.63 -9.60 7.26
N MET A 185 14.40 -8.53 8.03
CA MET A 185 14.00 -8.64 9.43
C MET A 185 12.61 -9.25 9.60
N LEU A 186 11.72 -9.08 8.63
CA LEU A 186 10.37 -9.65 8.63
C LEU A 186 10.27 -10.98 7.88
N GLY A 187 11.40 -11.57 7.49
CA GLY A 187 11.45 -12.92 6.91
C GLY A 187 11.05 -13.00 5.44
N GLY A 188 11.04 -11.87 4.72
CA GLY A 188 10.72 -11.79 3.30
C GLY A 188 9.24 -11.65 2.99
N ILE A 189 8.43 -11.11 3.92
CA ILE A 189 6.98 -11.00 3.73
C ILE A 189 6.60 -9.97 2.65
N SER A 190 7.33 -8.86 2.54
CA SER A 190 7.11 -7.86 1.50
C SER A 190 7.51 -8.44 0.15
N SER A 191 8.68 -9.09 0.07
CA SER A 191 9.09 -9.83 -1.13
C SER A 191 8.10 -10.91 -1.54
N PHE A 192 7.48 -11.62 -0.58
CA PHE A 192 6.42 -12.58 -0.89
C PHE A 192 5.16 -11.90 -1.42
N SER A 193 4.74 -10.79 -0.82
CA SER A 193 3.60 -10.00 -1.29
C SER A 193 3.85 -9.51 -2.73
N ASP A 194 5.01 -8.93 -2.99
CA ASP A 194 5.41 -8.48 -4.33
C ASP A 194 5.48 -9.65 -5.31
N ALA A 195 6.07 -10.77 -4.93
CA ALA A 195 6.11 -11.97 -5.77
C ALA A 195 4.71 -12.56 -6.01
N MET A 196 3.78 -12.46 -5.06
CA MET A 196 2.40 -12.90 -5.22
C MET A 196 1.61 -11.94 -6.10
N ASN A 197 1.86 -10.64 -5.98
CA ASN A 197 1.31 -9.60 -6.85
C ASN A 197 1.85 -9.78 -8.28
N GLU A 198 3.15 -9.98 -8.42
CA GLU A 198 3.82 -10.27 -9.70
C GLU A 198 3.41 -11.61 -10.29
N ALA A 199 3.22 -12.66 -9.49
CA ALA A 199 2.72 -13.96 -9.94
C ALA A 199 1.26 -13.87 -10.38
N SER A 200 0.43 -13.11 -9.66
CA SER A 200 -0.93 -12.75 -10.07
C SER A 200 -0.92 -11.93 -11.38
N ASN A 201 0.11 -11.12 -11.60
CA ASN A 201 0.30 -10.33 -12.83
C ASN A 201 1.01 -11.09 -13.97
N GLY A 202 1.76 -12.16 -13.67
CA GLY A 202 2.72 -12.81 -14.57
C GLY A 202 2.40 -14.27 -14.92
N ALA A 203 1.55 -14.94 -14.15
CA ALA A 203 1.00 -16.25 -14.48
C ALA A 203 -0.48 -16.08 -14.84
N THR A 204 -0.75 -15.88 -16.14
CA THR A 204 -2.10 -15.79 -16.74
C THR A 204 -2.95 -14.62 -16.27
N GLY A 205 -3.48 -13.84 -17.22
CA GLY A 205 -4.48 -12.81 -16.94
C GLY A 205 -5.79 -13.40 -16.41
N ALA A 206 -5.80 -13.72 -15.13
CA ALA A 206 -6.95 -14.07 -14.32
C ALA A 206 -6.56 -13.92 -12.85
N GLU A 207 -6.62 -12.68 -12.34
CA GLU A 207 -7.05 -12.48 -10.97
C GLU A 207 -8.34 -13.31 -10.79
N ALA A 208 -8.45 -14.10 -9.73
CA ALA A 208 -9.78 -14.38 -9.19
C ALA A 208 -10.19 -13.19 -8.32
N THR A 209 -10.18 -11.98 -8.89
CA THR A 209 -11.23 -11.01 -8.58
C THR A 209 -12.50 -11.69 -9.05
N SER A 210 -13.54 -11.74 -8.21
CA SER A 210 -14.83 -12.17 -8.72
C SER A 210 -15.17 -11.30 -9.94
N GLU A 211 -15.90 -11.81 -10.92
CA GLU A 211 -16.30 -11.00 -12.07
C GLU A 211 -16.96 -9.69 -11.60
N LYS A 212 -17.68 -9.74 -10.47
CA LYS A 212 -18.24 -8.58 -9.79
C LYS A 212 -17.19 -7.59 -9.28
N ASP A 213 -16.04 -8.01 -8.76
CA ASP A 213 -14.98 -7.11 -8.33
C ASP A 213 -14.37 -6.36 -9.52
N LYS A 214 -14.09 -7.06 -10.62
CA LYS A 214 -13.57 -6.39 -11.81
C LYS A 214 -14.61 -5.50 -12.48
N ILE A 215 -15.88 -5.91 -12.50
CA ILE A 215 -17.00 -5.05 -12.91
C ILE A 215 -17.10 -3.82 -11.98
N THR A 216 -16.88 -3.97 -10.67
CA THR A 216 -16.86 -2.88 -9.69
C THR A 216 -15.74 -1.90 -9.96
N GLU A 217 -14.53 -2.38 -10.24
CA GLU A 217 -13.39 -1.55 -10.65
C GLU A 217 -13.74 -0.71 -11.88
N ILE A 218 -14.23 -1.36 -12.93
CA ILE A 218 -14.58 -0.70 -14.20
C ILE A 218 -15.71 0.31 -14.02
N ARG A 219 -16.72 -0.04 -13.21
CA ARG A 219 -17.80 0.86 -12.83
C ARG A 219 -17.25 2.09 -12.10
N ASN A 220 -16.40 1.90 -11.09
CA ASN A 220 -15.84 3.00 -10.30
C ASN A 220 -14.96 3.91 -11.15
N TRP A 221 -14.16 3.34 -12.06
CA TRP A 221 -13.42 4.09 -13.07
C TRP A 221 -14.35 4.95 -13.94
N ALA A 222 -15.45 4.38 -14.44
CA ALA A 222 -16.41 5.12 -15.25
C ALA A 222 -17.10 6.26 -14.47
N VAL A 223 -17.39 6.07 -13.18
CA VAL A 223 -17.99 7.11 -12.31
C VAL A 223 -16.99 8.20 -11.94
N SER A 224 -15.82 7.82 -11.43
CA SER A 224 -14.83 8.75 -10.90
C SER A 224 -14.11 9.46 -12.02
N ASP A 225 -13.45 8.70 -12.88
CA ASP A 225 -12.39 9.22 -13.75
C ASP A 225 -12.94 9.70 -15.09
N ILE A 226 -13.99 9.03 -15.59
CA ILE A 226 -14.62 9.38 -16.86
C ILE A 226 -15.77 10.37 -16.66
N TRP A 227 -16.69 10.08 -15.74
CA TRP A 227 -17.85 10.95 -15.52
C TRP A 227 -17.51 12.16 -14.67
N SER A 228 -17.10 11.97 -13.40
CA SER A 228 -16.96 13.07 -12.44
C SER A 228 -15.82 14.02 -12.82
N ALA A 229 -14.59 13.50 -12.86
CA ALA A 229 -13.38 14.28 -13.19
C ALA A 229 -13.22 14.57 -14.69
N GLY A 230 -14.04 13.94 -15.54
CA GLY A 230 -14.04 14.11 -16.99
C GLY A 230 -15.26 14.90 -17.47
N PHE A 231 -16.27 14.20 -17.98
CA PHE A 231 -17.38 14.82 -18.72
C PHE A 231 -18.22 15.79 -17.90
N CYS A 232 -18.42 15.53 -16.60
CA CYS A 232 -19.16 16.45 -15.73
C CYS A 232 -18.42 17.78 -15.62
N ASP A 233 -17.15 17.76 -15.23
CA ASP A 233 -16.32 18.96 -15.12
C ASP A 233 -16.17 19.70 -16.46
N PHE A 234 -15.92 18.98 -17.56
CA PHE A 234 -15.86 19.60 -18.88
C PHE A 234 -17.18 20.22 -19.32
N SER A 235 -18.32 19.60 -19.02
CA SER A 235 -19.64 20.15 -19.34
C SER A 235 -19.88 21.48 -18.61
N TRP A 236 -19.52 21.54 -17.33
CA TRP A 236 -19.57 22.79 -16.55
C TRP A 236 -18.57 23.82 -17.05
N TYR A 237 -17.37 23.41 -17.41
CA TYR A 237 -16.35 24.31 -17.94
C TYR A 237 -16.78 24.94 -19.25
N PHE A 238 -17.29 24.16 -20.20
CA PHE A 238 -17.77 24.70 -21.47
C PHE A 238 -18.94 25.67 -21.29
N SER A 239 -19.79 25.46 -20.28
CA SER A 239 -20.92 26.33 -20.00
C SER A 239 -20.56 27.60 -19.21
N TYR A 240 -19.69 27.48 -18.21
CA TYR A 240 -19.49 28.51 -17.18
C TYR A 240 -18.03 28.90 -16.93
N GLY A 241 -17.07 28.14 -17.44
CA GLY A 241 -15.63 28.34 -17.22
C GLY A 241 -15.13 27.84 -15.86
N THR A 242 -15.95 27.11 -15.10
CA THR A 242 -15.61 26.49 -13.81
C THR A 242 -15.81 24.98 -13.89
N ASN A 243 -15.26 24.22 -12.94
CA ASN A 243 -15.59 22.81 -12.80
C ASN A 243 -17.02 22.61 -12.25
N SER A 244 -17.41 21.36 -12.00
CA SER A 244 -18.77 20.99 -11.56
C SER A 244 -19.16 21.45 -10.16
N VAL A 245 -18.20 21.87 -9.33
CA VAL A 245 -18.44 22.44 -7.99
C VAL A 245 -18.31 23.97 -7.94
N GLY A 246 -18.00 24.61 -9.08
CA GLY A 246 -17.89 26.06 -9.20
C GLY A 246 -16.47 26.62 -8.96
N ASP A 247 -15.47 25.76 -8.85
CA ASP A 247 -14.07 26.17 -8.68
C ASP A 247 -13.39 26.45 -10.03
N THR A 248 -12.26 27.15 -9.96
CA THR A 248 -11.41 27.38 -11.13
C THR A 248 -10.84 26.06 -11.64
N MET A 249 -10.94 25.84 -12.95
CA MET A 249 -10.45 24.63 -13.62
C MET A 249 -9.33 24.98 -14.60
N ASP A 250 -8.25 24.21 -14.56
CA ASP A 250 -7.24 24.17 -15.63
C ASP A 250 -7.70 23.13 -16.67
N PRO A 251 -8.25 23.55 -17.83
CA PRO A 251 -8.82 22.63 -18.79
C PRO A 251 -7.76 21.80 -19.53
N GLU A 252 -6.53 22.29 -19.63
CA GLU A 252 -5.42 21.59 -20.30
C GLU A 252 -4.93 20.45 -19.41
N PHE A 253 -4.75 20.72 -18.12
CA PHE A 253 -4.42 19.70 -17.14
C PHE A 253 -5.53 18.66 -16.99
N ALA A 254 -6.80 19.09 -16.89
CA ALA A 254 -7.92 18.17 -16.81
C ALA A 254 -8.03 17.28 -18.05
N LEU A 255 -7.73 17.82 -19.25
CA LEU A 255 -7.74 17.03 -20.47
C LEU A 255 -6.63 15.98 -20.41
N GLN A 256 -5.43 16.33 -19.95
CA GLN A 256 -4.35 15.36 -19.76
C GLN A 256 -4.73 14.22 -18.80
N GLN A 257 -5.45 14.51 -17.71
CA GLN A 257 -5.94 13.46 -16.82
C GLN A 257 -6.99 12.57 -17.49
N LEU A 258 -7.94 13.15 -18.21
CA LEU A 258 -8.93 12.38 -18.98
C LEU A 258 -8.26 11.52 -20.06
N GLU A 259 -7.27 12.05 -20.78
CA GLU A 259 -6.48 11.29 -21.76
C GLU A 259 -5.70 10.13 -21.12
N LYS A 260 -5.23 10.30 -19.88
CA LYS A 260 -4.59 9.22 -19.11
C LYS A 260 -5.60 8.12 -18.77
N SER A 261 -6.78 8.47 -18.26
CA SER A 261 -7.84 7.51 -17.91
C SER A 261 -8.36 6.77 -19.13
N MET A 262 -8.51 7.45 -20.28
CA MET A 262 -8.91 6.84 -21.54
C MET A 262 -7.95 5.76 -22.07
N LYS A 263 -6.69 5.70 -21.58
CA LYS A 263 -5.76 4.62 -21.95
C LYS A 263 -6.13 3.27 -21.35
N GLN A 264 -6.89 3.24 -20.25
CA GLN A 264 -7.36 2.02 -19.60
C GLN A 264 -8.60 1.44 -20.31
N LYS A 265 -9.39 2.29 -21.00
CA LYS A 265 -10.65 1.90 -21.64
C LYS A 265 -10.55 0.66 -22.55
N PRO A 266 -9.56 0.51 -23.45
CA PRO A 266 -9.51 -0.66 -24.35
C PRO A 266 -9.36 -1.99 -23.62
N GLU A 267 -8.67 -2.00 -22.48
CA GLU A 267 -8.52 -3.18 -21.63
C GLU A 267 -9.85 -3.53 -20.96
N TYR A 268 -10.54 -2.54 -20.40
CA TYR A 268 -11.86 -2.72 -19.79
C TYR A 268 -12.95 -3.14 -20.79
N ASP A 269 -12.92 -2.58 -22.00
CA ASP A 269 -13.80 -3.01 -23.09
C ASP A 269 -13.55 -4.47 -23.47
N THR A 270 -12.28 -4.88 -23.54
CA THR A 270 -11.90 -6.27 -23.81
C THR A 270 -12.42 -7.19 -22.71
N TYR A 271 -12.19 -6.83 -21.44
CA TYR A 271 -12.65 -7.60 -20.29
C TYR A 271 -14.18 -7.74 -20.29
N MET A 272 -14.93 -6.64 -20.37
CA MET A 272 -16.40 -6.63 -20.38
C MET A 272 -16.99 -7.43 -21.54
N SER A 273 -16.34 -7.43 -22.71
CA SER A 273 -16.77 -8.25 -23.85
C SER A 273 -16.50 -9.76 -23.69
N SER A 274 -15.62 -10.13 -22.75
CA SER A 274 -15.20 -11.51 -22.49
C SER A 274 -15.92 -12.17 -21.32
N LEU A 275 -16.81 -11.43 -20.64
CA LEU A 275 -17.54 -11.90 -19.48
C LEU A 275 -18.38 -13.16 -19.79
N PRO A 276 -18.53 -14.07 -18.81
CA PRO A 276 -19.40 -15.25 -18.96
C PRO A 276 -20.86 -14.88 -19.28
N ALA A 277 -21.59 -15.84 -19.85
CA ALA A 277 -22.98 -15.62 -20.31
C ALA A 277 -23.95 -15.15 -19.22
N GLU A 278 -23.68 -15.47 -17.95
CA GLU A 278 -24.46 -15.01 -16.80
C GLU A 278 -24.36 -13.49 -16.56
N TYR A 279 -23.34 -12.83 -17.13
CA TYR A 279 -23.16 -11.37 -17.12
C TYR A 279 -23.46 -10.73 -18.49
N SER A 280 -24.25 -11.39 -19.34
CA SER A 280 -24.58 -10.87 -20.68
C SER A 280 -25.25 -9.50 -20.66
N ASP A 281 -26.17 -9.28 -19.72
CA ASP A 281 -26.82 -7.97 -19.54
C ASP A 281 -25.81 -6.86 -19.21
N ILE A 282 -24.83 -7.14 -18.33
CA ILE A 282 -23.73 -6.21 -18.01
C ILE A 282 -22.91 -5.90 -19.27
N SER A 283 -22.54 -6.93 -20.02
CA SER A 283 -21.70 -6.81 -21.22
C SER A 283 -22.38 -5.98 -22.31
N GLU A 284 -23.67 -6.22 -22.55
CA GLU A 284 -24.46 -5.48 -23.55
C GLU A 284 -24.68 -4.02 -23.16
N LEU A 285 -24.92 -3.74 -21.88
CA LEU A 285 -25.08 -2.38 -21.36
C LEU A 285 -23.74 -1.64 -21.36
N TRP A 286 -22.64 -2.30 -21.00
CA TRP A 286 -21.30 -1.72 -21.06
C TRP A 286 -20.94 -1.26 -22.46
N ALA A 287 -21.22 -2.07 -23.49
CA ALA A 287 -20.94 -1.69 -24.88
C ALA A 287 -21.59 -0.35 -25.26
N LYS A 288 -22.81 -0.08 -24.77
CA LYS A 288 -23.51 1.19 -25.00
C LYS A 288 -22.90 2.34 -24.21
N VAL A 289 -22.52 2.11 -22.95
CA VAL A 289 -21.82 3.09 -22.12
C VAL A 289 -20.50 3.47 -22.77
N SER A 290 -19.70 2.47 -23.14
CA SER A 290 -18.39 2.60 -23.76
C SER A 290 -18.42 3.39 -25.08
N GLU A 291 -19.42 3.14 -25.93
CA GLU A 291 -19.64 3.92 -27.16
C GLU A 291 -19.91 5.40 -26.84
N GLN A 292 -20.72 5.69 -25.82
CA GLN A 292 -20.99 7.08 -25.41
C GLN A 292 -19.76 7.77 -24.78
N ILE A 293 -18.88 7.02 -24.09
CA ILE A 293 -17.60 7.55 -23.62
C ILE A 293 -16.77 8.06 -24.80
N ASP A 294 -16.66 7.28 -25.89
CA ASP A 294 -15.90 7.69 -27.07
C ASP A 294 -16.51 8.92 -27.76
N ILE A 295 -17.83 8.98 -27.85
CA ILE A 295 -18.56 10.13 -28.42
C ILE A 295 -18.31 11.40 -27.61
N LEU A 296 -18.47 11.33 -26.28
CA LEU A 296 -18.27 12.48 -25.40
C LEU A 296 -16.80 12.92 -25.36
N TYR A 297 -15.86 11.98 -25.34
CA TYR A 297 -14.44 12.29 -25.40
C TYR A 297 -14.04 12.98 -26.71
N ALA A 298 -14.59 12.53 -27.84
CA ALA A 298 -14.40 13.20 -29.13
C ALA A 298 -14.98 14.62 -29.13
N ASP A 299 -16.17 14.82 -28.55
CA ASP A 299 -16.80 16.15 -28.42
C ASP A 299 -15.92 17.09 -27.58
N VAL A 300 -15.46 16.66 -26.40
CA VAL A 300 -14.53 17.42 -25.54
C VAL A 300 -13.31 17.91 -26.33
N LYS A 301 -12.67 17.01 -27.10
CA LYS A 301 -11.48 17.37 -27.91
C LYS A 301 -11.81 18.32 -29.06
N SER A 302 -13.00 18.21 -29.65
CA SER A 302 -13.42 19.05 -30.77
C SER A 302 -13.69 20.50 -30.38
N ARG A 303 -13.97 20.76 -29.09
CA ARG A 303 -14.32 22.08 -28.56
C ARG A 303 -13.11 22.97 -28.26
N GLU A 304 -11.89 22.49 -28.50
CA GLU A 304 -10.64 23.25 -28.32
C GLU A 304 -10.54 23.92 -26.94
N LEU A 305 -11.09 23.28 -25.90
CA LEU A 305 -11.10 23.77 -24.52
C LEU A 305 -11.66 25.20 -24.37
N THR A 306 -12.59 25.61 -25.23
CA THR A 306 -13.14 26.97 -25.23
C THR A 306 -14.47 27.03 -24.48
N VAL A 307 -14.61 28.02 -23.59
CA VAL A 307 -15.89 28.33 -22.93
C VAL A 307 -16.88 28.88 -23.96
N SER A 308 -17.90 28.09 -24.30
CA SER A 308 -18.86 28.37 -25.38
C SER A 308 -20.27 28.70 -24.88
N GLY A 309 -20.55 28.47 -23.60
CA GLY A 309 -21.90 28.53 -23.04
C GLY A 309 -22.77 27.32 -23.39
N GLN A 310 -22.20 26.28 -24.02
CA GLN A 310 -22.91 25.06 -24.41
C GLN A 310 -22.44 23.87 -23.57
N VAL A 311 -23.37 23.17 -22.95
CA VAL A 311 -23.11 21.94 -22.21
C VAL A 311 -22.77 20.76 -23.14
N LEU A 312 -22.19 19.69 -22.60
CA LEU A 312 -22.09 18.40 -23.30
C LEU A 312 -23.47 17.73 -23.33
N ASP A 313 -23.80 17.05 -24.43
CA ASP A 313 -25.00 16.22 -24.50
C ASP A 313 -24.75 14.85 -23.87
N THR A 314 -24.89 14.77 -22.56
CA THR A 314 -24.64 13.55 -21.79
C THR A 314 -25.87 12.65 -21.66
N GLY A 315 -26.99 12.99 -22.31
CA GLY A 315 -28.28 12.33 -22.04
C GLY A 315 -28.25 10.82 -22.28
N LEU A 316 -27.65 10.38 -23.40
CA LEU A 316 -27.53 8.96 -23.73
C LEU A 316 -26.54 8.24 -22.82
N TYR A 317 -25.39 8.86 -22.51
CA TYR A 317 -24.44 8.30 -21.55
C TYR A 317 -25.13 8.06 -20.20
N THR A 318 -25.80 9.07 -19.64
CA THR A 318 -26.48 8.96 -18.35
C THR A 318 -27.56 7.89 -18.39
N GLN A 319 -28.35 7.80 -19.46
CA GLN A 319 -29.38 6.77 -19.62
C GLN A 319 -28.78 5.36 -19.62
N TYR A 320 -27.72 5.12 -20.40
CA TYR A 320 -27.10 3.80 -20.49
C TYR A 320 -26.35 3.44 -19.21
N PHE A 321 -25.66 4.41 -18.60
CA PHE A 321 -24.95 4.20 -17.35
C PHE A 321 -25.90 3.89 -16.19
N GLN A 322 -27.07 4.55 -16.11
CA GLN A 322 -28.09 4.22 -15.10
C GLN A 322 -28.62 2.79 -15.26
N ALA A 323 -28.82 2.34 -16.50
CA ALA A 323 -29.24 0.96 -16.75
C ALA A 323 -28.14 -0.04 -16.38
N PHE A 324 -26.89 0.25 -16.75
CA PHE A 324 -25.71 -0.53 -16.34
C PHE A 324 -25.56 -0.60 -14.81
N ASP A 325 -25.66 0.53 -14.11
CA ASP A 325 -25.56 0.61 -12.65
C ASP A 325 -26.69 -0.15 -11.96
N SER A 326 -27.90 -0.12 -12.52
CA SER A 326 -29.03 -0.91 -12.02
C SER A 326 -28.76 -2.41 -12.15
N ALA A 327 -28.31 -2.87 -13.32
CA ALA A 327 -27.96 -4.27 -13.54
C ALA A 327 -26.78 -4.73 -12.66
N TYR A 328 -25.79 -3.86 -12.45
CA TYR A 328 -24.67 -4.11 -11.53
C TYR A 328 -25.14 -4.37 -10.09
N ASN A 329 -26.10 -3.59 -9.60
CA ASN A 329 -26.63 -3.75 -8.23
C ASN A 329 -27.46 -5.05 -8.05
N GLU A 330 -27.81 -5.73 -9.14
CA GLU A 330 -28.49 -7.03 -9.13
C GLU A 330 -27.52 -8.22 -9.18
N LEU A 331 -26.21 -7.98 -9.35
CA LEU A 331 -25.20 -9.04 -9.34
C LEU A 331 -25.08 -9.66 -7.93
N PRO A 332 -24.91 -11.00 -7.82
CA PRO A 332 -24.86 -11.72 -6.55
C PRO A 332 -23.73 -11.27 -5.63
#